data_AF-A0A0U1PC13-F1
#
_entry.id   AF-A0A0U1PC13-F1
#
_cell.length_a   1.000
_cell.length_b   1.000
_cell.length_c   1.000
_cell.angle_alpha   90.00
_cell.angle_beta   90.00
_cell.angle_gamma   90.00
#
_symmetry.space_group_name_H-M   'P 1'
#
loop_
_entity.id
_entity.type
_entity.pdbx_description
1 polymer ?
#
loop_
_entity_poly.entity_id
_entity_poly.type
_entity_poly.pdbx_seq_one_letter_code
_entity_poly.pdbx_strand_id
1 'polypeptide(L)'
;MPVRAAAAAGNAGSATLGAPSITDAGDPNLLTTATITFVSATTYQINGGAVQTLPASGTIGANGWSVTLNGAPAAGDTFTISANTGGIGDNGNALALGRLADTGVLDGGNTSVGAAYGQLVAQVGSTVAQVKTGLAAQTGLLNQAQQAQSNVSGVNLDEEASNLVRYQQSYQASARVIAVADTLFQTLLGAVGGR
;
A
#
# COMPACT_ATOMS: atom_id res chain seq x y z
N MET A 1 25.32 19.82 13.87
CA MET A 1 26.34 18.95 14.51
C MET A 1 25.95 18.82 15.97
N PRO A 2 25.77 17.60 16.51
CA PRO A 2 25.30 17.46 17.88
C PRO A 2 26.41 17.77 18.89
N VAL A 3 25.99 18.12 20.10
CA VAL A 3 26.85 18.12 21.28
C VAL A 3 26.74 16.76 21.99
N ARG A 4 27.71 16.42 22.84
CA ARG A 4 27.70 15.22 23.68
C ARG A 4 27.92 15.58 25.14
N ALA A 5 27.31 14.81 26.03
CA ALA A 5 27.53 14.90 27.47
C ALA A 5 28.56 13.86 27.93
N ALA A 6 29.44 14.24 28.86
CA ALA A 6 30.40 13.34 29.49
C ALA A 6 30.53 13.66 30.99
N ALA A 7 30.55 12.62 31.82
CA ALA A 7 30.80 12.74 33.25
C ALA A 7 32.31 12.65 33.56
N ALA A 8 32.78 13.39 34.57
CA ALA A 8 34.14 13.24 35.04
C ALA A 8 34.30 11.92 35.84
N ALA A 9 35.46 11.28 35.69
CA ALA A 9 35.76 10.01 36.37
C ALA A 9 35.83 10.10 37.90
N GLY A 10 35.92 11.32 38.45
CA GLY A 10 35.97 11.59 39.90
C GLY A 10 34.63 11.90 40.54
N ASN A 11 33.51 11.78 39.81
CA ASN A 11 32.19 12.04 40.38
C ASN A 11 31.85 11.01 41.47
N ALA A 12 31.39 11.50 42.61
CA ALA A 12 31.02 10.70 43.78
C ALA A 12 29.50 10.43 43.84
N GLY A 13 28.69 11.24 43.16
CA GLY A 13 27.25 11.05 43.05
C GLY A 13 26.84 9.94 42.08
N SER A 14 25.54 9.62 42.09
CA SER A 14 24.92 8.65 41.16
C SER A 14 24.40 9.32 39.87
N ALA A 15 24.64 10.61 39.72
CA ALA A 15 24.11 11.40 38.62
C ALA A 15 24.69 10.98 37.27
N THR A 16 23.81 10.88 36.28
CA THR A 16 24.15 10.68 34.88
C THR A 16 23.40 11.71 34.03
N LEU A 17 23.97 12.07 32.89
CA LEU A 17 23.32 12.94 31.92
C LEU A 17 22.73 12.11 30.79
N GLY A 18 21.48 12.40 30.43
CA GLY A 18 20.88 11.91 29.20
C GLY A 18 21.57 12.49 27.95
N ALA A 19 21.16 12.02 26.77
CA ALA A 19 21.61 12.62 25.52
C ALA A 19 21.17 14.09 25.44
N PRO A 20 22.08 15.03 25.15
CA PRO A 20 21.72 16.44 25.03
C PRO A 20 20.84 16.69 23.81
N SER A 21 19.85 17.58 23.96
CA SER A 21 18.94 18.02 22.91
C SER A 21 19.24 19.46 22.50
N ILE A 22 19.26 19.74 21.19
CA ILE A 22 19.48 21.09 20.67
C ILE A 22 18.18 21.87 20.75
N THR A 23 18.16 22.95 21.54
CA THR A 23 17.02 23.86 21.68
C THR A 23 17.13 25.09 20.79
N ASP A 24 18.35 25.51 20.47
CA ASP A 24 18.65 26.59 19.52
C ASP A 24 19.92 26.25 18.72
N ALA A 25 19.74 25.96 17.43
CA ALA A 25 20.84 25.63 16.54
C ALA A 25 21.64 26.86 16.06
N GLY A 26 21.10 28.08 16.27
CA GLY A 26 21.72 29.34 15.87
C GLY A 26 22.61 29.97 16.95
N ASP A 27 22.65 29.41 18.16
CA ASP A 27 23.49 29.91 19.24
C ASP A 27 24.98 29.84 18.85
N PRO A 28 25.72 30.96 18.82
CA PRO A 28 27.12 30.98 18.42
C PRO A 28 28.03 30.16 19.36
N ASN A 29 27.57 29.89 20.59
CA ASN A 29 28.29 29.14 21.60
C ASN A 29 27.88 27.66 21.63
N LEU A 30 27.01 27.18 20.73
CA LEU A 30 26.47 25.81 20.77
C LEU A 30 27.56 24.73 20.82
N LEU A 31 28.67 24.94 20.12
CA LEU A 31 29.78 23.99 20.05
C LEU A 31 30.88 24.26 21.08
N THR A 32 30.76 25.32 21.88
CA THR A 32 31.72 25.64 22.93
C THR A 32 31.53 24.70 24.12
N THR A 33 32.64 24.20 24.67
CA THR A 33 32.58 23.28 25.81
C THR A 33 31.98 24.00 27.02
N ALA A 34 30.90 23.45 27.56
CA ALA A 34 30.29 23.88 28.80
C ALA A 34 30.55 22.85 29.90
N THR A 35 30.95 23.31 31.08
CA THR A 35 31.17 22.48 32.26
C THR A 35 30.10 22.78 33.30
N ILE A 36 29.32 21.77 33.65
CA ILE A 36 28.36 21.80 34.75
C ILE A 36 29.09 21.29 35.99
N THR A 37 29.17 22.11 37.04
CA THR A 37 29.75 21.73 38.33
C THR A 37 28.66 21.80 39.39
N PHE A 38 28.40 20.68 40.06
CA PHE A 38 27.44 20.63 41.16
C PHE A 38 28.08 21.14 42.44
N VAL A 39 27.44 22.15 43.05
CA VAL A 39 27.86 22.73 44.34
C VAL A 39 27.19 21.97 45.50
N SER A 40 26.00 21.41 45.24
CA SER A 40 25.27 20.51 46.13
C SER A 40 24.38 19.57 45.33
N ALA A 41 23.60 18.72 46.00
CA ALA A 41 22.62 17.85 45.34
C ALA A 41 21.52 18.61 44.57
N THR A 42 21.29 19.90 44.89
CA THR A 42 20.20 20.71 44.32
C THR A 42 20.70 22.00 43.66
N THR A 43 22.01 22.24 43.61
CA THR A 43 22.56 23.47 43.02
C THR A 43 23.79 23.18 42.15
N TYR A 44 23.92 23.94 41.06
CA TYR A 44 25.00 23.78 40.10
C TYR A 44 25.47 25.13 39.56
N GLN A 45 26.63 25.13 38.92
CA GLN A 45 27.18 26.25 38.16
C GLN A 45 27.52 25.79 36.75
N ILE A 46 27.40 26.68 35.77
CA ILE A 46 27.87 26.44 34.41
C ILE A 46 29.08 27.33 34.18
N ASN A 47 30.20 26.74 33.76
CA ASN A 47 31.48 27.42 33.48
C ASN A 47 31.97 28.32 34.63
N GLY A 48 31.69 27.94 35.89
CA GLY A 48 32.04 28.73 37.07
C GLY A 48 31.22 30.02 37.26
N GLY A 49 30.10 30.17 36.55
CA GLY A 49 29.17 31.30 36.68
C GLY A 49 28.36 31.29 37.98
N ALA A 50 27.26 32.05 37.99
CA ALA A 50 26.37 32.12 39.15
C ALA A 50 25.79 30.73 39.51
N VAL A 51 25.63 30.48 40.82
CA VAL A 51 24.99 29.26 41.32
C VAL A 51 23.51 29.29 40.97
N GLN A 52 23.03 28.21 40.35
CA GLN A 52 21.66 27.99 39.94
C GLN A 52 21.06 26.83 40.73
N THR A 53 19.76 26.89 40.98
CA THR A 53 18.99 25.79 41.58
C THR A 53 18.57 24.82 40.49
N LEU A 54 18.79 23.52 40.72
CA LEU A 54 18.35 22.45 39.82
C LEU A 54 16.81 22.46 39.73
N PRO A 55 16.22 22.60 38.53
CA PRO A 55 14.78 22.50 38.36
C PRO A 55 14.27 21.12 38.77
N ALA A 56 13.02 21.03 39.23
CA ALA A 56 12.39 19.76 39.59
C ALA A 56 12.32 18.75 38.42
N SER A 57 12.37 19.25 37.18
CA SER A 57 12.45 18.41 35.97
C SER A 57 13.83 17.76 35.77
N GLY A 58 14.85 18.17 36.52
CA GLY A 58 16.24 17.76 36.31
C GLY A 58 16.87 18.31 35.03
N THR A 59 16.18 19.21 34.33
CA THR A 59 16.65 19.76 33.05
C THR A 59 17.59 20.93 33.28
N ILE A 60 18.77 20.86 32.68
CA ILE A 60 19.77 21.94 32.66
C ILE A 60 19.97 22.36 31.20
N GLY A 61 19.96 23.66 30.92
CA GLY A 61 20.20 24.18 29.58
C GLY A 61 21.17 25.35 29.57
N ALA A 62 22.01 25.41 28.53
CA ALA A 62 22.91 26.51 28.21
C ALA A 62 23.34 26.42 26.75
N ASN A 63 23.87 27.51 26.18
CA ASN A 63 24.43 27.56 24.83
C ASN A 63 23.56 26.85 23.77
N GLY A 64 22.25 27.09 23.74
CA GLY A 64 21.34 26.46 22.77
C GLY A 64 21.13 24.94 22.90
N TRP A 65 21.58 24.30 23.99
CA TRP A 65 21.30 22.90 24.30
C TRP A 65 20.58 22.74 25.64
N SER A 66 19.94 21.58 25.82
CA SER A 66 19.38 21.12 27.08
C SER A 66 19.79 19.67 27.35
N VAL A 67 19.92 19.32 28.62
CA VAL A 67 20.24 17.96 29.08
C VAL A 67 19.41 17.64 30.32
N THR A 68 19.02 16.38 30.47
CA THR A 68 18.29 15.91 31.66
C THR A 68 19.23 15.13 32.55
N LEU A 69 19.27 15.51 33.82
CA LEU A 69 19.98 14.82 34.88
C LEU A 69 19.12 13.66 35.41
N ASN A 70 19.72 12.47 35.47
CA ASN A 70 19.12 11.29 36.08
C ASN A 70 19.95 10.90 37.32
N GLY A 71 19.29 10.59 38.44
CA GLY A 71 19.98 10.27 39.70
C GLY A 71 20.32 11.51 40.54
N ALA A 72 21.12 11.32 41.59
CA ALA A 72 21.46 12.37 42.55
C ALA A 72 22.94 12.77 42.44
N PRO A 73 23.26 14.04 42.13
CA PRO A 73 24.63 14.53 42.10
C PRO A 73 25.15 14.79 43.52
N ALA A 74 26.46 14.70 43.69
CA ALA A 74 27.16 15.13 44.90
C ALA A 74 27.88 16.47 44.66
N ALA A 75 28.20 17.17 45.75
CA ALA A 75 29.03 18.37 45.67
C ALA A 75 30.40 18.03 45.08
N GLY A 76 30.82 18.79 44.07
CA GLY A 76 32.07 18.56 43.32
C GLY A 76 31.91 17.71 42.07
N ASP A 77 30.73 17.10 41.82
CA ASP A 77 30.49 16.37 40.57
C ASP A 77 30.56 17.33 39.38
N THR A 78 31.23 16.89 38.32
CA THR A 78 31.38 17.67 37.09
C THR A 78 30.95 16.88 35.86
N PHE A 79 30.30 17.59 34.95
CA PHE A 79 29.88 17.08 33.66
C PHE A 79 30.24 18.09 32.57
N THR A 80 30.61 17.61 31.40
CA THR A 80 30.97 18.45 30.26
C THR A 80 30.04 18.20 29.10
N ILE A 81 29.56 19.28 28.48
CA ILE A 81 28.88 19.27 27.19
C ILE A 81 29.86 19.84 26.17
N SER A 82 30.18 19.08 25.12
CA SER A 82 31.14 19.49 24.08
C SER A 82 30.68 19.06 22.70
N ALA A 83 31.27 19.61 21.65
CA ALA A 83 30.97 19.19 20.28
C ALA A 83 31.18 17.68 20.11
N ASN A 84 30.19 16.98 19.54
CA ASN A 84 30.29 15.55 19.25
C ASN A 84 31.08 15.33 17.95
N THR A 85 32.39 15.51 18.01
CA THR A 85 33.31 15.34 16.87
C THR A 85 33.49 13.89 16.42
N GLY A 86 33.12 12.91 17.26
CA GLY A 86 33.30 11.48 16.99
C GLY A 86 32.02 10.73 16.61
N GLY A 87 30.86 11.38 16.60
CA GLY A 87 29.57 10.78 16.18
C GLY A 87 29.02 9.64 17.06
N ILE A 88 29.66 9.36 18.20
CA ILE A 88 29.20 8.29 19.11
C ILE A 88 27.85 8.71 19.71
N GLY A 89 26.83 7.87 19.55
CA GLY A 89 25.47 8.12 20.04
C GLY A 89 24.66 9.13 19.23
N ASP A 90 25.15 9.59 18.08
CA ASP A 90 24.42 10.48 17.17
C ASP A 90 23.54 9.69 16.21
N ASN A 91 22.21 9.77 16.40
CA ASN A 91 21.22 9.17 15.50
C ASN A 91 20.63 10.18 14.50
N GLY A 92 21.21 11.37 14.37
CA GLY A 92 20.72 12.44 13.49
C GLY A 92 20.62 12.00 12.03
N ASN A 93 21.60 11.24 11.53
CA ASN A 93 21.58 10.70 10.16
C ASN A 93 20.50 9.63 9.97
N ALA A 94 20.29 8.76 10.96
CA ALA A 94 19.24 7.74 10.91
C ALA A 94 17.85 8.39 10.96
N LEU A 95 17.69 9.44 11.75
CA LEU A 95 16.45 10.21 11.83
C LEU A 95 16.21 11.04 10.55
N ALA A 96 17.25 11.62 9.96
CA ALA A 96 17.17 12.31 8.68
C ALA A 96 16.78 11.33 7.55
N LEU A 97 17.34 10.12 7.54
CA LEU A 97 16.97 9.07 6.60
C LEU A 97 15.51 8.61 6.80
N GLY A 98 15.07 8.43 8.05
CA GLY A 98 13.67 8.10 8.34
C GLY A 98 12.70 9.18 7.87
N ARG A 99 13.07 10.47 8.03
CA ARG A 99 12.27 11.61 7.56
C ARG A 99 12.24 11.74 6.03
N LEU A 100 13.22 11.21 5.31
CA LEU A 100 13.25 11.29 3.85
C LEU A 100 12.04 10.62 3.19
N ALA A 101 11.47 9.58 3.82
CA ALA A 101 10.26 8.93 3.35
C ALA A 101 9.04 9.86 3.32
N ASP A 102 9.00 10.83 4.25
CA ASP A 102 7.93 11.82 4.41
C ASP A 102 8.29 13.20 3.82
N THR A 103 9.56 13.41 3.49
CA THR A 103 10.03 14.68 2.94
C THR A 103 9.64 14.77 1.47
N GLY A 104 9.05 15.90 1.07
CA GLY A 104 8.76 16.18 -0.32
C GLY A 104 10.05 16.34 -1.12
N VAL A 105 10.32 15.37 -2.01
CA VAL A 105 11.50 15.38 -2.91
C VAL A 105 11.09 15.24 -4.37
N LEU A 106 9.82 14.95 -4.62
CA LEU A 106 9.20 14.88 -5.94
C LEU A 106 8.26 16.07 -6.13
N ASP A 107 7.85 16.32 -7.37
CA ASP A 107 6.90 17.39 -7.73
C ASP A 107 7.33 18.77 -7.18
N GLY A 108 8.56 19.18 -7.50
CA GLY A 108 9.11 20.45 -7.02
C GLY A 108 9.38 20.53 -5.52
N GLY A 109 9.30 19.40 -4.80
CA GLY A 109 9.49 19.33 -3.35
C GLY A 109 8.19 19.20 -2.55
N ASN A 110 7.05 19.00 -3.22
CA ASN A 110 5.75 18.91 -2.56
C ASN A 110 5.31 17.47 -2.25
N THR A 111 5.84 16.49 -2.97
CA THR A 111 5.40 15.09 -2.86
C THR A 111 6.52 14.22 -2.31
N SER A 112 6.22 13.47 -1.23
CA SER A 112 7.16 12.50 -0.68
C SER A 112 7.21 11.22 -1.52
N VAL A 113 8.29 10.45 -1.37
CA VAL A 113 8.42 9.16 -2.06
C VAL A 113 7.31 8.20 -1.64
N GLY A 114 6.93 8.20 -0.35
CA GLY A 114 5.83 7.38 0.16
C GLY A 114 4.48 7.77 -0.44
N ALA A 115 4.20 9.06 -0.57
CA ALA A 115 2.97 9.56 -1.17
C ALA A 115 2.87 9.22 -2.66
N ALA A 116 3.95 9.42 -3.43
CA ALA A 116 4.00 9.09 -4.85
C ALA A 116 3.81 7.58 -5.09
N TYR A 117 4.43 6.73 -4.26
CA TYR A 117 4.24 5.29 -4.32
C TYR A 117 2.77 4.90 -4.04
N GLY A 118 2.16 5.48 -3.00
CA GLY A 118 0.76 5.24 -2.67
C GLY A 118 -0.19 5.64 -3.80
N GLN A 119 0.05 6.78 -4.45
CA GLN A 119 -0.70 7.22 -5.62
C GLN A 119 -0.56 6.26 -6.80
N LEU A 120 0.66 5.77 -7.09
CA LEU A 120 0.89 4.81 -8.16
C LEU A 120 0.13 3.50 -7.93
N VAL A 121 0.19 2.95 -6.71
CA VAL A 121 -0.53 1.72 -6.35
C VAL A 121 -2.04 1.92 -6.46
N ALA A 122 -2.57 3.06 -5.99
CA ALA A 122 -3.98 3.39 -6.11
C ALA A 122 -4.42 3.50 -7.58
N GLN A 123 -3.60 4.14 -8.43
CA GLN A 123 -3.86 4.28 -9.85
C GLN A 123 -3.92 2.91 -10.54
N VAL A 124 -2.92 2.05 -10.30
CA VAL A 124 -2.89 0.69 -10.85
C VAL A 124 -4.10 -0.12 -10.38
N GLY A 125 -4.44 -0.05 -9.09
CA GLY A 125 -5.61 -0.74 -8.53
C GLY A 125 -6.92 -0.30 -9.18
N SER A 126 -7.10 1.00 -9.38
CA SER A 126 -8.26 1.58 -10.06
C SER A 126 -8.35 1.12 -11.52
N THR A 127 -7.24 1.18 -12.27
CA THR A 127 -7.19 0.70 -13.66
C THR A 127 -7.52 -0.80 -13.76
N VAL A 128 -6.98 -1.64 -12.86
CA VAL A 128 -7.29 -3.07 -12.83
C VAL A 128 -8.77 -3.31 -12.55
N ALA A 129 -9.37 -2.58 -11.61
CA ALA A 129 -10.80 -2.69 -11.31
C ALA A 129 -11.65 -2.32 -12.54
N GLN A 130 -11.30 -1.23 -13.23
CA GLN A 130 -11.98 -0.80 -14.45
C GLN A 130 -11.88 -1.84 -15.57
N VAL A 131 -10.70 -2.41 -15.80
CA VAL A 131 -10.48 -3.46 -16.81
C VAL A 131 -11.27 -4.72 -16.48
N LYS A 132 -11.33 -5.15 -15.21
CA LYS A 132 -12.14 -6.32 -14.79
C LYS A 132 -13.63 -6.12 -15.05
N THR A 133 -14.16 -4.94 -14.74
CA THR A 133 -15.57 -4.62 -15.03
C THR A 133 -15.84 -4.62 -16.54
N GLY A 134 -14.94 -4.03 -17.33
CA GLY A 134 -15.02 -4.04 -18.79
C GLY A 134 -14.98 -5.46 -19.37
N LEU A 135 -14.08 -6.31 -18.86
CA LEU A 135 -13.98 -7.71 -19.26
C LEU A 135 -15.28 -8.47 -18.96
N ALA A 136 -15.85 -8.32 -17.76
CA ALA A 136 -17.09 -8.98 -17.38
C ALA A 136 -18.26 -8.57 -18.29
N ALA A 137 -18.37 -7.28 -18.63
CA ALA A 137 -19.37 -6.78 -19.57
C ALA A 137 -19.17 -7.38 -20.98
N GLN A 138 -17.93 -7.39 -21.48
CA GLN A 138 -17.62 -7.93 -22.80
C GLN A 138 -17.88 -9.44 -22.89
N THR A 139 -17.56 -10.19 -21.83
CA THR A 139 -17.88 -11.62 -21.72
C THR A 139 -19.39 -11.85 -21.71
N GLY A 140 -20.14 -11.01 -21.00
CA GLY A 140 -21.61 -11.05 -21.01
C GLY A 140 -22.18 -10.83 -22.42
N LEU A 141 -21.69 -9.83 -23.14
CA LEU A 141 -22.09 -9.54 -24.52
C LEU A 141 -21.72 -10.69 -25.48
N LEU A 142 -20.52 -11.27 -25.33
CA LEU A 142 -20.08 -12.41 -26.13
C LEU A 142 -21.02 -13.61 -25.93
N ASN A 143 -21.35 -13.94 -24.68
CA ASN A 143 -22.26 -15.04 -24.37
C ASN A 143 -23.66 -14.81 -24.97
N GLN A 144 -24.19 -13.58 -24.87
CA GLN A 144 -25.47 -13.22 -25.49
C GLN A 144 -25.43 -13.35 -27.01
N ALA A 145 -24.35 -12.88 -27.66
CA ALA A 145 -24.18 -13.00 -29.10
C ALA A 145 -24.10 -14.48 -29.54
N GLN A 146 -23.38 -15.32 -28.80
CA GLN A 146 -23.29 -16.76 -29.06
C GLN A 146 -24.64 -17.46 -28.89
N GLN A 147 -25.43 -17.11 -27.86
CA GLN A 147 -26.79 -17.63 -27.69
C GLN A 147 -27.71 -17.18 -28.82
N ALA A 148 -27.67 -15.90 -29.20
CA ALA A 148 -28.47 -15.39 -30.31
C ALA A 148 -28.12 -16.08 -31.63
N GLN A 149 -26.83 -16.29 -31.90
CA GLN A 149 -26.37 -17.06 -33.05
C GLN A 149 -26.89 -18.51 -33.00
N SER A 150 -26.77 -19.17 -31.84
CA SER A 150 -27.24 -20.55 -31.66
C SER A 150 -28.76 -20.68 -31.78
N ASN A 151 -29.53 -19.65 -31.42
CA ASN A 151 -30.98 -19.64 -31.57
C ASN A 151 -31.42 -19.50 -33.05
N VAL A 152 -30.66 -18.75 -33.85
CA VAL A 152 -30.96 -18.54 -35.28
C VAL A 152 -30.41 -19.66 -36.15
N SER A 153 -29.21 -20.14 -35.86
CA SER A 153 -28.51 -21.19 -36.61
C SER A 153 -28.70 -22.58 -36.01
N GLY A 154 -29.41 -22.68 -34.88
CA GLY A 154 -29.69 -23.94 -34.21
C GLY A 154 -30.71 -24.75 -34.99
N VAL A 155 -30.32 -25.97 -35.36
CA VAL A 155 -31.22 -26.96 -35.92
C VAL A 155 -31.92 -27.66 -34.76
N ASN A 156 -33.25 -27.59 -34.71
CA ASN A 156 -34.01 -28.35 -33.74
C ASN A 156 -34.22 -29.77 -34.28
N LEU A 157 -33.41 -30.72 -33.79
CA LEU A 157 -33.45 -32.12 -34.23
C LEU A 157 -34.82 -32.78 -34.01
N ASP A 158 -35.59 -32.36 -33.01
CA ASP A 158 -36.93 -32.89 -32.77
C ASP A 158 -37.93 -32.37 -33.80
N GLU A 159 -37.79 -31.12 -34.23
CA GLU A 159 -38.61 -30.51 -35.28
C GLU A 159 -38.23 -31.06 -36.66
N GLU A 160 -36.94 -31.25 -36.94
CA GLU A 160 -36.48 -31.95 -38.15
C GLU A 160 -36.92 -33.41 -38.16
N ALA A 161 -36.88 -34.12 -37.03
CA ALA A 161 -37.35 -35.51 -36.92
C ALA A 161 -38.86 -35.62 -37.14
N SER A 162 -39.65 -34.71 -36.56
CA SER A 162 -41.10 -34.64 -36.79
C SER A 162 -41.42 -34.37 -38.26
N ASN A 163 -40.72 -33.42 -38.88
CA ASN A 163 -40.85 -33.14 -40.31
C ASN A 163 -40.44 -34.35 -41.16
N LEU A 164 -39.37 -35.04 -40.80
CA LEU A 164 -38.91 -36.25 -41.49
C LEU A 164 -39.94 -37.39 -41.40
N VAL A 165 -40.51 -37.63 -40.21
CA VAL A 165 -41.60 -38.61 -40.05
C VAL A 165 -42.82 -38.20 -40.88
N ARG A 166 -43.18 -36.91 -40.91
CA ARG A 166 -44.28 -36.41 -41.74
C ARG A 166 -44.01 -36.64 -43.23
N TYR A 167 -42.79 -36.37 -43.69
CA TYR A 167 -42.40 -36.61 -45.09
C TYR A 167 -42.43 -38.10 -45.43
N GLN A 168 -41.94 -38.97 -44.54
CA GLN A 168 -42.03 -40.42 -44.71
C GLN A 168 -43.48 -40.90 -44.81
N GLN A 169 -44.38 -40.42 -43.94
CA GLN A 169 -45.80 -40.75 -43.99
C GLN A 169 -46.45 -40.25 -45.28
N SER A 170 -46.17 -39.02 -45.71
CA SER A 170 -46.69 -38.49 -46.98
C SER A 170 -46.18 -39.29 -48.19
N TYR A 171 -44.93 -39.75 -48.16
CA TYR A 171 -44.36 -40.56 -49.22
C TYR A 171 -45.03 -41.93 -49.29
N GLN A 172 -45.23 -42.59 -48.14
CA GLN A 172 -45.97 -43.84 -48.06
C GLN A 172 -47.43 -43.70 -48.53
N ALA A 173 -48.09 -42.59 -48.15
CA ALA A 173 -49.45 -42.29 -48.60
C ALA A 173 -49.50 -42.10 -50.13
N SER A 174 -48.59 -41.31 -50.70
CA SER A 174 -48.46 -41.12 -52.16
C SER A 174 -48.18 -42.45 -52.88
N ALA A 175 -47.31 -43.30 -52.33
CA ALA A 175 -47.03 -44.62 -52.90
C ALA A 175 -48.28 -45.52 -52.90
N ARG A 176 -49.10 -45.49 -51.83
CA ARG A 176 -50.39 -46.20 -51.79
C ARG A 176 -51.38 -45.66 -52.82
N VAL A 177 -51.48 -44.33 -52.97
CA VAL A 177 -52.35 -43.71 -53.99
C VAL A 177 -51.94 -44.15 -55.39
N ILE A 178 -50.64 -44.18 -55.70
CA ILE A 178 -50.12 -44.67 -56.98
C ILE A 178 -50.47 -46.14 -57.19
N ALA A 179 -50.28 -47.00 -56.18
CA ALA A 179 -50.62 -48.42 -56.27
C ALA A 179 -52.13 -48.64 -56.51
N VAL A 180 -52.98 -47.85 -55.85
CA VAL A 180 -54.44 -47.88 -56.06
C VAL A 180 -54.77 -47.41 -57.48
N ALA A 181 -54.18 -46.32 -57.95
CA ALA A 181 -54.38 -45.81 -59.30
C ALA A 181 -53.93 -46.81 -60.37
N ASP A 182 -52.79 -47.48 -60.18
CA ASP A 182 -52.28 -48.53 -61.06
C ASP A 182 -53.24 -49.74 -61.09
N THR A 183 -53.75 -50.16 -59.92
CA THR A 183 -54.75 -51.23 -59.82
C THR A 183 -56.05 -50.87 -60.55
N LEU A 184 -56.53 -49.63 -60.37
CA LEU A 184 -57.72 -49.14 -61.08
C LEU A 184 -57.49 -49.09 -62.59
N PHE A 185 -56.31 -48.65 -63.03
CA PHE A 185 -55.93 -48.60 -64.43
C PHE A 185 -55.90 -49.99 -65.07
N GLN A 186 -55.25 -50.97 -64.43
CA GLN A 186 -55.22 -52.36 -64.87
C GLN A 186 -56.63 -52.99 -64.91
N THR A 187 -57.47 -52.68 -63.92
CA THR A 187 -58.86 -53.17 -63.87
C THR A 187 -59.70 -52.63 -65.03
N LEU A 188 -59.59 -51.33 -65.33
CA LEU A 188 -60.27 -50.72 -66.48
C LEU A 188 -59.77 -51.29 -67.81
N LEU A 189 -58.45 -51.50 -67.94
CA LEU A 189 -57.85 -52.06 -69.14
C LEU A 189 -58.27 -53.52 -69.37
N GLY A 190 -58.33 -54.33 -68.30
CA GLY A 190 -58.85 -55.71 -68.35
C GLY A 190 -60.34 -55.78 -68.68
N ALA A 191 -61.15 -54.82 -68.22
CA ALA A 191 -62.58 -54.77 -68.52
C ALA A 191 -62.88 -54.36 -69.97
N VAL A 192 -62.05 -53.50 -70.59
CA VAL A 192 -62.24 -53.01 -71.96
C VAL A 192 -61.54 -53.90 -73.01
N GLY A 193 -60.37 -54.48 -72.69
CA GLY A 193 -59.61 -55.34 -73.59
C GLY A 193 -60.04 -56.82 -73.62
N GLY A 194 -61.06 -57.20 -72.85
CA GLY A 194 -61.56 -58.57 -72.72
C GLY A 194 -62.68 -58.98 -73.69
N ARG A 195 -62.77 -58.39 -74.88
CA ARG A 195 -63.67 -58.83 -75.97
C ARG A 195 -62.96 -58.84 -77.31
#